data_AF-A0A353RM76-F1
#
_entry.id   AF-A0A353RM76-F1
#
_cell.length_a   1.000
_cell.length_b   1.000
_cell.length_c   1.000
_cell.angle_alpha   90.00
_cell.angle_beta   90.00
_cell.angle_gamma   90.00
#
_symmetry.space_group_name_H-M   'P 1'
#
loop_
_entity.id
_entity.type
_entity.pdbx_description
1 polymer ?
#
loop_
_entity_poly.entity_id
_entity_poly.type
_entity_poly.pdbx_seq_one_letter_code
_entity_poly.pdbx_strand_id
1 'polypeptide(L)'
;NKGNLNLLYSVVKKGIPWPLGAYENRRSFCSIGNISYVVEQLIVKENIESGIYHVGDDEALSTNELIRLIGESLGRKSHIWQLPKGFMNGAAAIGGALKLPLNKERLRKLTENYVVSNAKIKRALGIEKMPVTARDGMMKTLSSFNNE
;
A
#
# COMPACT_ATOMS: atom_id res chain seq x y z
N ASN A 1 -7.09 9.59 -3.66
CA ASN A 1 -5.86 9.00 -4.23
C ASN A 1 -6.19 7.60 -4.74
N LYS A 2 -6.19 7.34 -6.05
CA LYS A 2 -6.34 5.96 -6.56
C LYS A 2 -4.96 5.28 -6.45
N GLY A 3 -4.87 4.21 -5.67
CA GLY A 3 -3.66 3.36 -5.66
C GLY A 3 -3.55 2.60 -6.99
N ASN A 4 -2.33 2.40 -7.49
CA ASN A 4 -2.10 1.60 -8.70
C ASN A 4 -1.12 0.46 -8.39
N LEU A 5 -1.61 -0.53 -7.64
CA LEU A 5 -0.85 -1.72 -7.29
C LEU A 5 -0.40 -2.49 -8.54
N ASN A 6 -1.26 -2.57 -9.55
CA ASN A 6 -0.98 -3.27 -10.83
C ASN A 6 0.24 -2.67 -11.54
N LEU A 7 0.43 -1.36 -11.48
CA LEU A 7 1.62 -0.72 -12.06
C LEU A 7 2.89 -1.19 -11.36
N LEU A 8 2.93 -1.14 -10.02
CA LEU A 8 4.10 -1.60 -9.24
C LEU A 8 4.35 -3.09 -9.46
N TYR A 9 3.28 -3.89 -9.50
CA TYR A 9 3.35 -5.31 -9.83
C TYR A 9 3.98 -5.55 -11.20
N SER A 10 3.55 -4.81 -12.22
CA SER A 10 4.09 -4.92 -13.57
C SER A 10 5.57 -4.53 -13.67
N VAL A 11 6.02 -3.54 -12.89
CA VAL A 11 7.42 -3.09 -12.84
C VAL A 11 8.30 -4.22 -12.29
N VAL A 12 7.90 -4.82 -11.18
CA VAL A 12 8.66 -5.93 -10.57
C VAL A 12 8.57 -7.19 -11.43
N LYS A 13 7.40 -7.52 -12.00
CA LYS A 13 7.21 -8.65 -12.93
C LYS A 13 8.14 -8.57 -14.15
N LYS A 14 8.36 -7.36 -14.67
CA LYS A 14 9.29 -7.09 -15.78
C LYS A 14 10.77 -7.05 -15.36
N GLY A 15 11.08 -7.17 -14.07
CA GLY A 15 12.45 -7.09 -13.56
C GLY A 15 13.05 -5.68 -13.60
N ILE A 16 12.22 -4.64 -13.74
CA ILE A 16 12.68 -3.25 -13.77
C ILE A 16 13.11 -2.85 -12.35
N PRO A 17 14.35 -2.37 -12.14
CA PRO A 17 14.80 -1.90 -10.83
C PRO A 17 13.96 -0.75 -10.30
N TRP A 18 13.54 -0.86 -9.04
CA TRP A 18 12.79 0.17 -8.33
C TRP A 18 13.73 1.31 -7.91
N PRO A 19 13.57 2.54 -8.46
CA PRO A 19 14.55 3.61 -8.29
C PRO A 19 14.37 4.44 -7.02
N LEU A 20 13.27 4.24 -6.28
CA LEU A 20 12.89 5.07 -5.14
C LEU A 20 13.24 4.44 -3.78
N GLY A 21 14.30 3.62 -3.73
CA GLY A 21 14.73 2.94 -2.50
C GLY A 21 15.06 3.86 -1.35
N ALA A 22 15.49 5.10 -1.61
CA ALA A 22 15.88 6.08 -0.59
C ALA A 22 14.71 6.82 0.07
N TYR A 23 13.47 6.47 -0.31
CA TYR A 23 12.26 7.06 0.25
C TYR A 23 11.61 6.09 1.26
N GLU A 24 11.32 6.62 2.45
CA GLU A 24 10.75 5.88 3.58
C GLU A 24 9.31 6.33 3.82
N ASN A 25 8.44 6.11 2.83
CA ASN A 25 7.03 6.44 2.96
C ASN A 25 6.29 5.34 3.74
N ARG A 26 5.12 5.65 4.31
CA ARG A 26 4.22 4.69 4.96
C ARG A 26 2.79 4.94 4.54
N ARG A 27 2.08 3.88 4.14
CA ARG A 27 0.68 3.94 3.75
C ARG A 27 -0.12 2.84 4.43
N SER A 28 -1.27 3.19 4.98
CA SER A 28 -2.25 2.22 5.47
C SER A 28 -2.95 1.54 4.30
N PHE A 29 -3.16 0.24 4.41
CA PHE A 29 -3.95 -0.56 3.47
C PHE A 29 -5.20 -1.08 4.18
N CYS A 30 -6.10 -1.68 3.42
CA CYS A 30 -7.28 -2.35 3.95
C CYS A 30 -7.50 -3.61 3.12
N SER A 31 -7.20 -4.76 3.71
CA SER A 31 -7.46 -6.05 3.10
C SER A 31 -8.97 -6.30 2.99
N ILE A 32 -9.36 -7.05 1.97
CA ILE A 32 -10.75 -7.48 1.78
C ILE A 32 -11.24 -8.26 3.02
N GLY A 33 -10.39 -9.09 3.62
CA GLY A 33 -10.73 -9.83 4.84
C GLY A 33 -11.11 -8.92 6.01
N ASN A 34 -10.33 -7.86 6.25
CA ASN A 34 -10.61 -6.94 7.35
C ASN A 34 -11.85 -6.09 7.11
N ILE A 35 -12.08 -5.58 5.89
CA ILE A 35 -13.30 -4.82 5.62
C ILE A 35 -14.55 -5.70 5.69
N SER A 36 -14.49 -6.94 5.18
CA SER A 36 -15.59 -7.90 5.29
C SER A 36 -15.91 -8.23 6.74
N TYR A 37 -14.89 -8.49 7.55
CA TYR A 37 -15.05 -8.72 8.98
C TYR A 37 -15.70 -7.53 9.68
N VAL A 38 -15.22 -6.30 9.43
CA VAL A 38 -15.78 -5.10 10.06
C VAL A 38 -17.25 -4.91 9.67
N VAL A 39 -17.59 -5.07 8.39
CA VAL A 39 -18.99 -4.95 7.91
C VAL A 39 -19.88 -6.00 8.56
N GLU A 40 -19.43 -7.25 8.65
CA GLU A 40 -20.17 -8.32 9.33
C GLU A 40 -20.40 -7.99 10.80
N GLN A 41 -19.38 -7.55 11.53
CA GLN A 41 -19.53 -7.21 12.94
C GLN A 41 -20.44 -6.00 13.16
N LEU A 42 -20.45 -5.03 12.24
CA LEU A 42 -21.38 -3.90 12.28
C LEU A 42 -22.84 -4.32 12.04
N ILE A 43 -23.08 -5.45 11.38
CA ILE A 43 -24.41 -6.00 11.16
C ILE A 43 -24.87 -6.85 12.36
N VAL A 44 -23.97 -7.66 12.93
CA VAL A 44 -24.32 -8.66 13.95
C VAL A 44 -24.26 -8.11 15.38
N LYS A 45 -23.35 -7.17 15.67
CA LYS A 45 -23.25 -6.61 17.02
C LYS A 45 -24.30 -5.53 17.25
N GLU A 46 -25.04 -5.70 18.33
CA GLU A 46 -25.92 -4.66 18.86
C GLU A 46 -25.10 -3.60 19.61
N ASN A 47 -25.66 -2.38 19.74
CA ASN A 47 -25.10 -1.27 20.52
C ASN A 47 -23.76 -0.69 20.02
N ILE A 48 -23.43 -0.85 18.74
CA ILE A 48 -22.38 -0.03 18.13
C ILE A 48 -22.94 1.36 17.84
N GLU A 49 -22.33 2.39 18.41
CA GLU A 49 -22.73 3.78 18.19
C GLU A 49 -22.59 4.15 16.70
N SER A 50 -23.64 4.76 16.14
CA SER A 50 -23.60 5.31 14.78
C SER A 50 -22.51 6.37 14.65
N GLY A 51 -21.80 6.38 13.52
CA GLY A 51 -20.84 7.43 13.22
C GLY A 51 -19.81 7.03 12.17
N ILE A 52 -18.79 7.87 12.06
CA ILE A 52 -17.70 7.66 11.09
C ILE A 52 -16.64 6.75 11.72
N TYR A 53 -16.29 5.68 11.00
CA TYR A 53 -15.26 4.72 11.36
C TYR A 53 -14.24 4.60 10.22
N HIS A 54 -12.96 4.69 10.55
CA HIS A 54 -11.90 4.37 9.61
C HIS A 54 -11.58 2.89 9.71
N VAL A 55 -11.54 2.22 8.57
CA VAL A 55 -11.22 0.80 8.46
C VAL A 55 -9.91 0.65 7.69
N GLY A 56 -9.05 -0.23 8.17
CA GLY A 56 -7.74 -0.51 7.62
C GLY A 56 -7.07 -1.64 8.38
N ASP A 57 -6.04 -2.20 7.78
CA ASP A 57 -5.12 -3.12 8.43
C ASP A 57 -4.37 -2.40 9.55
N ASP A 58 -3.84 -3.16 10.52
CA ASP A 58 -3.18 -2.57 11.70
C ASP A 58 -1.84 -1.93 11.36
N GLU A 59 -1.11 -2.52 10.42
CA GLU A 59 0.21 -2.05 10.00
C GLU A 59 0.14 -1.21 8.72
N ALA A 60 0.92 -0.12 8.70
CA ALA A 60 1.20 0.60 7.46
C ALA A 60 2.41 -0.01 6.76
N LEU A 61 2.37 -0.10 5.43
CA LEU A 61 3.47 -0.59 4.61
C LEU A 61 4.14 0.57 3.87
N SER A 62 5.47 0.52 3.80
CA SER A 62 6.23 1.35 2.87
C SER A 62 6.15 0.84 1.43
N THR A 63 6.43 1.71 0.47
CA THR A 63 6.50 1.27 -0.93
C THR A 63 7.68 0.30 -1.14
N ASN A 64 8.77 0.43 -0.40
CA ASN A 64 9.87 -0.53 -0.44
C ASN A 64 9.47 -1.91 0.08
N GLU A 65 8.70 -2.00 1.16
CA GLU A 65 8.13 -3.27 1.64
C GLU A 65 7.15 -3.86 0.63
N LEU A 66 6.29 -3.03 0.02
CA LEU A 66 5.38 -3.49 -1.03
C LEU A 66 6.13 -4.09 -2.24
N ILE A 67 7.22 -3.45 -2.68
CA ILE A 67 8.07 -3.96 -3.77
C ILE A 67 8.73 -5.30 -3.40
N ARG A 68 9.09 -5.49 -2.13
CA ARG A 68 9.62 -6.78 -1.64
C ARG A 68 8.53 -7.86 -1.63
N LEU A 69 7.33 -7.55 -1.13
CA LEU A 69 6.20 -8.49 -1.13
C LEU A 69 5.80 -8.91 -2.55
N ILE A 70 5.82 -7.98 -3.51
CA ILE A 70 5.59 -8.29 -4.92
C ILE A 70 6.66 -9.25 -5.46
N GLY A 71 7.94 -9.02 -5.14
CA GLY A 71 9.02 -9.92 -5.55
C GLY A 71 8.82 -11.32 -4.96
N GLU A 72 8.51 -11.38 -3.67
CA GLU A 72 8.20 -12.62 -2.95
C GLU A 72 7.02 -13.37 -3.61
N SER A 73 5.91 -12.69 -3.91
CA SER A 73 4.75 -13.31 -4.57
C SER A 73 5.05 -13.82 -5.98
N LEU A 74 6.03 -13.23 -6.66
CA LEU A 74 6.50 -13.64 -7.99
C LEU A 74 7.62 -14.69 -7.95
N GLY A 75 8.12 -15.07 -6.77
CA GLY A 75 9.30 -15.92 -6.63
C GLY A 75 10.58 -15.29 -7.20
N ARG A 76 10.68 -13.95 -7.20
CA ARG A 76 11.77 -13.18 -7.81
C ARG A 76 12.42 -12.23 -6.79
N LYS A 77 13.72 -11.97 -6.97
CA LYS A 77 14.41 -10.96 -6.17
C LYS A 77 13.99 -9.56 -6.62
N SER A 78 13.56 -8.72 -5.69
CA SER A 78 13.28 -7.31 -5.96
C SER A 78 14.60 -6.53 -6.05
N HIS A 79 14.80 -5.81 -7.15
CA HIS A 79 15.91 -4.88 -7.32
C HIS A 79 15.50 -3.49 -6.85
N ILE A 80 16.04 -3.03 -5.72
CA ILE A 80 15.74 -1.72 -5.13
C ILE A 80 17.02 -0.87 -5.17
N TRP A 81 16.98 0.24 -5.91
CA TRP A 81 18.08 1.20 -6.01
C TRP A 81 17.89 2.37 -5.04
N GLN A 82 18.98 2.73 -4.37
CA GLN A 82 19.06 3.81 -3.40
C GLN A 82 19.49 5.13 -4.09
N LEU A 83 18.69 5.60 -5.06
CA LEU A 83 19.03 6.84 -5.77
C LEU A 83 18.82 8.07 -4.87
N PRO A 84 19.72 9.07 -4.90
CA PRO A 84 19.56 10.29 -4.13
C PRO A 84 18.24 11.02 -4.45
N LYS A 85 17.56 11.54 -3.43
CA LYS A 85 16.28 12.24 -3.59
C LYS A 85 16.37 13.44 -4.54
N GLY A 86 17.51 14.17 -4.51
CA GLY A 86 17.78 15.30 -5.41
C GLY A 86 17.79 14.90 -6.89
N PHE A 87 18.41 13.75 -7.20
CA PHE A 87 18.41 13.19 -8.56
C PHE A 87 16.99 12.86 -9.03
N MET A 88 16.21 12.17 -8.19
CA MET A 88 14.83 11.81 -8.51
C MET A 88 13.91 13.02 -8.68
N ASN A 89 14.12 14.08 -7.87
CA ASN A 89 13.41 15.34 -8.03
C ASN A 89 13.72 16.04 -9.35
N GLY A 90 14.99 16.02 -9.78
CA GLY A 90 15.42 16.54 -11.09
C GLY A 90 14.80 15.75 -12.24
N ALA A 91 14.88 14.42 -12.19
CA ALA A 91 14.27 13.53 -13.18
C ALA A 91 12.75 13.76 -13.30
N ALA A 92 12.06 13.94 -12.17
CA ALA A 92 10.62 14.23 -12.14
C ALA A 92 10.28 15.63 -12.67
N ALA A 93 11.17 16.62 -12.54
CA ALA A 93 11.00 17.94 -13.13
C ALA A 93 11.08 17.89 -14.66
N ILE A 94 12.12 17.24 -15.19
CA ILE A 94 12.31 17.03 -16.63
C ILE A 94 11.16 16.19 -17.19
N GLY A 95 10.78 15.12 -16.51
CA GLY A 95 9.68 14.27 -16.92
C GLY A 95 8.33 14.98 -16.95
N GLY A 96 8.11 15.96 -16.06
CA GLY A 96 6.94 16.84 -16.14
C GLY A 96 6.91 17.69 -17.41
N ALA A 97 8.04 18.29 -17.78
CA ALA A 97 8.16 19.12 -18.99
C ALA A 97 7.99 18.28 -20.28
N LEU A 98 8.54 17.07 -20.29
CA LEU A 98 8.48 16.14 -21.43
C LEU A 98 7.22 15.25 -21.46
N LYS A 99 6.23 15.50 -20.58
CA LYS A 99 5.00 14.69 -20.44
C LYS A 99 5.26 13.19 -20.24
N LEU A 100 6.36 12.84 -19.56
CA LEU A 100 6.73 11.46 -19.25
C LEU A 100 5.93 10.88 -18.08
N PRO A 101 5.94 9.53 -17.91
CA PRO A 101 5.20 8.85 -16.86
C PRO A 101 5.64 9.20 -15.43
N LEU A 102 6.87 9.67 -15.22
CA LEU A 102 7.36 10.16 -13.94
C LEU A 102 7.36 11.69 -13.96
N ASN A 103 6.61 12.30 -13.06
CA ASN A 103 6.57 13.75 -12.87
C ASN A 103 6.52 14.08 -11.37
N LYS A 104 6.65 15.36 -11.01
CA LYS A 104 6.67 15.81 -9.61
C LYS A 104 5.46 15.33 -8.80
N GLU A 105 4.27 15.35 -9.37
CA GLU A 105 3.04 14.93 -8.67
C GLU A 105 3.01 13.42 -8.43
N ARG A 106 3.43 12.62 -9.41
CA ARG A 106 3.54 11.16 -9.25
C ARG A 106 4.64 10.78 -8.28
N LEU A 107 5.79 11.44 -8.33
CA LEU A 107 6.86 11.25 -7.35
C LEU A 107 6.34 11.56 -5.95
N ARG A 108 5.74 12.74 -5.75
CA ARG A 108 5.14 13.14 -4.47
C ARG A 108 4.13 12.10 -3.95
N LYS A 109 3.22 11.63 -4.80
CA LYS A 109 2.26 10.58 -4.44
C LYS A 109 2.95 9.27 -4.08
N LEU A 110 4.01 8.86 -4.76
CA LEU A 110 4.72 7.62 -4.38
C LEU A 110 5.45 7.77 -3.04
N THR A 111 5.92 8.98 -2.72
CA THR A 111 6.83 9.20 -1.60
C THR A 111 6.19 9.84 -0.37
N GLU A 112 4.93 10.28 -0.44
CA GLU A 112 4.19 10.83 0.71
C GLU A 112 3.67 9.74 1.65
N ASN A 113 3.55 10.10 2.93
CA ASN A 113 2.89 9.28 3.94
C ASN A 113 1.37 9.44 3.85
N TYR A 114 0.65 8.34 4.08
CA TYR A 114 -0.80 8.33 4.20
C TYR A 114 -1.23 7.24 5.18
N VAL A 115 -1.17 7.55 6.47
CA VAL A 115 -1.49 6.61 7.56
C VAL A 115 -2.80 7.03 8.20
N VAL A 116 -3.71 6.08 8.36
CA VAL A 116 -5.00 6.29 9.04
C VAL A 116 -5.08 5.40 10.28
N SER A 117 -5.74 5.91 11.32
CA SER A 117 -5.97 5.14 12.55
C SER A 117 -7.28 4.37 12.46
N ASN A 118 -7.23 3.06 12.72
CA ASN A 118 -8.39 2.18 12.87
C ASN A 118 -8.80 1.97 14.35
N ALA A 119 -8.20 2.72 15.29
CA ALA A 119 -8.41 2.52 16.73
C ALA A 119 -9.87 2.72 17.19
N LYS A 120 -10.63 3.59 16.50
CA LYS A 120 -12.04 3.82 16.82
C LYS A 120 -12.88 2.57 16.54
N ILE A 121 -12.73 1.97 15.35
CA ILE A 121 -13.51 0.77 15.00
C ILE A 121 -13.09 -0.42 15.84
N LYS A 122 -11.78 -0.59 16.12
CA LYS A 122 -11.31 -1.68 16.98
C LYS A 122 -11.90 -1.61 18.39
N ARG A 123 -11.95 -0.41 18.99
CA ARG A 123 -12.62 -0.20 20.28
C ARG A 123 -14.12 -0.49 20.22
N ALA A 124 -14.81 -0.01 19.19
CA ALA A 124 -16.25 -0.27 19.02
C ALA A 124 -16.56 -1.76 18.83
N LEU A 125 -15.68 -2.50 18.15
CA LEU A 125 -15.80 -3.94 17.96
C LEU A 125 -15.28 -4.75 19.15
N GLY A 126 -14.61 -4.14 20.13
CA GLY A 126 -14.03 -4.85 21.28
C GLY A 126 -12.86 -5.77 20.89
N ILE A 127 -12.07 -5.39 19.89
CA ILE A 127 -10.90 -6.15 19.42
C ILE A 127 -9.63 -5.35 19.60
N GLU A 128 -8.52 -6.04 19.84
CA GLU A 128 -7.20 -5.40 19.91
C GLU A 128 -6.52 -5.31 18.54
N LYS A 129 -6.71 -6.34 17.70
CA LYS A 129 -6.12 -6.47 16.38
C LYS A 129 -7.13 -6.88 15.33
N MET A 130 -6.88 -6.49 14.09
CA MET A 130 -7.61 -6.98 12.93
C MET A 130 -7.32 -8.47 12.68
N PRO A 131 -8.28 -9.25 12.14
CA PRO A 131 -8.11 -10.68 11.93
C PRO A 131 -7.08 -11.03 10.86
N VAL A 132 -6.82 -10.13 9.91
CA VAL A 132 -5.83 -10.30 8.85
C VAL A 132 -4.74 -9.23 9.00
N THR A 133 -3.48 -9.63 8.98
CA THR A 133 -2.36 -8.68 9.01
C THR A 133 -2.22 -7.96 7.67
N ALA A 134 -1.61 -6.76 7.65
CA ALA A 134 -1.38 -6.04 6.40
C ALA A 134 -0.55 -6.88 5.40
N ARG A 135 0.44 -7.62 5.91
CA ARG A 135 1.30 -8.49 5.10
C ARG A 135 0.51 -9.63 4.46
N ASP A 136 -0.28 -10.37 5.25
CA ASP A 136 -1.01 -11.54 4.75
C ASP A 136 -2.12 -11.13 3.77
N GLY A 137 -2.84 -10.05 4.09
CA GLY A 137 -3.83 -9.46 3.21
C GLY A 137 -3.21 -9.05 1.87
N MET A 138 -2.06 -8.36 1.91
CA MET A 138 -1.34 -7.96 0.71
C MET A 138 -0.83 -9.17 -0.10
N MET A 139 -0.22 -10.16 0.55
CA MET A 139 0.27 -11.37 -0.13
C MET A 139 -0.85 -12.16 -0.81
N LYS A 140 -2.04 -12.24 -0.18
CA LYS A 140 -3.22 -12.85 -0.80
C LYS A 140 -3.65 -12.11 -2.06
N THR A 141 -3.71 -10.77 -2.02
CA THR A 141 -4.02 -9.94 -3.19
C THR A 141 -2.97 -10.06 -4.28
N LEU A 142 -1.68 -10.05 -3.93
CA LEU A 142 -0.61 -10.17 -4.92
C LEU A 142 -0.60 -11.55 -5.59
N SER A 143 -0.91 -12.60 -4.84
CA SER A 143 -1.00 -13.96 -5.39
C SER A 143 -2.15 -14.11 -6.38
N SER A 144 -3.25 -13.33 -6.26
CA SER A 144 -4.33 -13.38 -7.24
C SER A 144 -3.92 -12.79 -8.60
N PHE A 145 -2.91 -11.92 -8.66
CA PHE A 145 -2.38 -11.36 -9.91
C PHE A 145 -1.49 -12.34 -10.70
N ASN A 146 -1.10 -13.47 -10.11
CA ASN A 146 -0.42 -14.56 -10.83
C ASN A 146 -1.40 -15.42 -11.64
N ASN A 147 -2.68 -15.39 -11.29
CA ASN A 147 -3.74 -16.20 -11.90
C ASN A 147 -4.48 -15.44 -13.02
N GLU A 148 -4.00 -14.24 -13.40
CA GLU A 148 -4.41 -13.43 -14.56
C GLU A 148 -3.26 -13.35 -15.58
#